data_AF-A0A9Q0LAM2-F1
#
_entry.id   AF-A0A9Q0LAM2-F1
#
_cell.length_a   1.000
_cell.length_b   1.000
_cell.length_c   1.000
_cell.angle_alpha   90.00
_cell.angle_beta   90.00
_cell.angle_gamma   90.00
#
_symmetry.space_group_name_H-M   'P 1'
#
loop_
_entity.id
_entity.type
_entity.pdbx_description
1 polymer ?
#
loop_
_entity_poly.entity_id
_entity_poly.type
_entity_poly.pdbx_seq_one_letter_code
_entity_poly.pdbx_strand_id
1 'polypeptide(L)'
;MDNNNNDNQIENANQNENENEMKNLQKKFINQFYLQDLLFNESLRQESLSISLNQFNKKEMESILSYIYYGNISFENQENLLQLLEISIYFKLNLLKEIIQKKILNSINYSNFFQFLFQNRNLNSNEIEIKCFELINQNFSQIQNNENLFNLTKEEIIKFIQFKQEKKEIFQFDFFQFLNNWIKKRNQRLKGKKYEHKMNEKKRLFHSFFSLFDKDSISKQDFDKLKQFQIFLPKSIFIKKQKKLIQDKKNSRKEN
;
A
#
# COMPACT_ATOMS: atom_id res chain seq x y z
N MET A 1 -5.27 56.03 -10.87
CA MET A 1 -5.95 55.08 -11.77
C MET A 1 -5.94 53.75 -11.03
N ASP A 2 -6.73 53.60 -9.96
CA ASP A 2 -6.48 52.54 -8.96
C ASP A 2 -7.76 51.88 -8.42
N ASN A 3 -8.79 51.70 -9.26
CA ASN A 3 -10.02 51.00 -8.85
C ASN A 3 -10.25 49.63 -9.51
N ASN A 4 -9.44 49.20 -10.48
CA ASN A 4 -9.73 47.97 -11.25
C ASN A 4 -9.13 46.67 -10.68
N ASN A 5 -8.38 46.71 -9.57
CA ASN A 5 -7.75 45.52 -8.99
C ASN A 5 -8.54 44.87 -7.84
N ASN A 6 -9.45 45.60 -7.18
CA ASN A 6 -10.25 45.05 -6.08
C ASN A 6 -11.49 44.29 -6.57
N ASP A 7 -12.14 44.76 -7.64
CA ASP A 7 -13.35 44.13 -8.16
C ASP A 7 -13.08 42.72 -8.75
N ASN A 8 -11.93 42.57 -9.42
CA ASN A 8 -11.49 41.26 -9.92
C ASN A 8 -11.14 40.27 -8.81
N GLN A 9 -10.73 40.71 -7.62
CA GLN A 9 -10.45 39.80 -6.49
C GLN A 9 -11.74 39.37 -5.80
N ILE A 10 -12.73 40.25 -5.72
CA ILE A 10 -14.04 39.96 -5.12
C ILE A 10 -14.87 39.04 -6.04
N GLU A 11 -14.86 39.26 -7.35
CA GLU A 11 -15.55 38.37 -8.30
C GLU A 11 -14.95 36.96 -8.31
N ASN A 12 -13.63 36.83 -8.25
CA ASN A 12 -12.96 35.53 -8.16
C ASN A 12 -13.21 34.82 -6.82
N ALA A 13 -13.33 35.55 -5.70
CA ALA A 13 -13.69 34.98 -4.41
C ALA A 13 -15.14 34.47 -4.39
N ASN A 14 -16.08 35.26 -4.91
CA ASN A 14 -17.50 34.91 -4.99
C ASN A 14 -17.78 33.75 -5.96
N GLN A 15 -17.04 33.66 -7.07
CA GLN A 15 -17.13 32.51 -7.98
C GLN A 15 -16.62 31.21 -7.33
N ASN A 16 -15.53 31.28 -6.56
CA ASN A 16 -15.00 30.12 -5.83
C ASN A 16 -15.95 29.66 -4.71
N GLU A 17 -16.62 30.57 -4.02
CA GLU A 17 -17.63 30.24 -3.00
C GLU A 17 -18.87 29.56 -3.62
N ASN A 18 -19.42 30.12 -4.70
CA ASN A 18 -20.57 29.53 -5.39
C ASN A 18 -20.26 28.14 -5.99
N GLU A 19 -19.05 27.93 -6.52
CA GLU A 19 -18.61 26.61 -6.97
C GLU A 19 -18.50 25.60 -5.82
N ASN A 20 -18.01 26.05 -4.66
CA ASN A 20 -17.90 25.19 -3.47
C ASN A 20 -19.28 24.84 -2.91
N GLU A 21 -20.23 25.77 -2.92
CA GLU A 21 -21.62 25.52 -2.52
C GLU A 21 -22.32 24.54 -3.47
N MET A 22 -22.18 24.70 -4.78
CA MET A 22 -22.74 23.77 -5.76
C MET A 22 -22.13 22.38 -5.64
N LYS A 23 -20.81 22.26 -5.44
CA LYS A 23 -20.14 20.99 -5.16
C LYS A 23 -20.64 20.37 -3.85
N ASN A 24 -20.96 21.17 -2.84
CA ASN A 24 -21.50 20.69 -1.57
C ASN A 24 -22.98 20.25 -1.67
N LEU A 25 -23.78 20.91 -2.48
CA LEU A 25 -25.15 20.51 -2.78
C LEU A 25 -25.19 19.20 -3.59
N GLN A 26 -24.31 19.07 -4.59
CA GLN A 26 -24.14 17.82 -5.34
C GLN A 26 -23.68 16.67 -4.45
N LYS A 27 -22.72 16.92 -3.53
CA LYS A 27 -22.30 15.94 -2.51
C LYS A 27 -23.47 15.48 -1.64
N LYS A 28 -24.27 16.42 -1.12
CA LYS A 28 -25.46 16.10 -0.30
C LYS A 28 -26.45 15.24 -1.07
N PHE A 29 -26.73 15.59 -2.33
CA PHE A 29 -27.69 14.87 -3.17
C PHE A 29 -27.24 13.42 -3.46
N ILE A 30 -25.96 13.20 -3.78
CA ILE A 30 -25.40 11.87 -4.05
C ILE A 30 -25.39 11.00 -2.79
N ASN A 31 -24.99 11.56 -1.65
CA ASN A 31 -24.98 10.83 -0.38
C ASN A 31 -26.40 10.45 0.05
N GLN A 32 -27.37 11.35 -0.16
CA GLN A 32 -28.77 11.12 0.15
C GLN A 32 -29.38 10.01 -0.72
N PHE A 33 -29.06 9.98 -2.02
CA PHE A 33 -29.52 8.92 -2.92
C PHE A 33 -28.92 7.54 -2.56
N TYR A 34 -27.63 7.48 -2.20
CA TYR A 34 -27.03 6.21 -1.82
C TYR A 34 -27.54 5.67 -0.48
N LEU A 35 -27.79 6.54 0.50
CA LEU A 35 -28.45 6.14 1.74
C LEU A 35 -29.89 5.72 1.51
N GLN A 36 -30.57 6.35 0.55
CA GLN A 36 -31.86 5.85 0.12
C GLN A 36 -31.73 4.44 -0.45
N ASP A 37 -30.80 4.16 -1.36
CA ASP A 37 -30.62 2.79 -1.87
C ASP A 37 -30.17 1.81 -0.76
N LEU A 38 -29.37 2.24 0.21
CA LEU A 38 -28.93 1.40 1.33
C LEU A 38 -30.08 1.12 2.33
N LEU A 39 -30.93 2.10 2.59
CA LEU A 39 -32.08 1.99 3.50
C LEU A 39 -33.33 1.40 2.83
N PHE A 40 -33.48 1.56 1.51
CA PHE A 40 -34.65 1.17 0.72
C PHE A 40 -34.38 0.01 -0.24
N ASN A 41 -33.18 -0.60 -0.21
CA ASN A 41 -32.95 -1.90 -0.86
C ASN A 41 -33.98 -2.90 -0.34
N GLU A 42 -34.74 -3.51 -1.25
CA GLU A 42 -35.91 -4.34 -0.95
C GLU A 42 -35.61 -5.53 -0.03
N SER A 43 -34.35 -5.96 0.07
CA SER A 43 -33.88 -7.04 0.95
C SER A 43 -33.78 -6.67 2.44
N LEU A 44 -33.75 -5.38 2.79
CA LEU A 44 -33.74 -4.89 4.17
C LEU A 44 -35.12 -4.45 4.68
N ARG A 45 -36.18 -4.61 3.85
CA ARG A 45 -37.60 -4.47 4.28
C ARG A 45 -38.05 -5.63 5.17
N GLN A 46 -37.25 -6.07 6.13
CA GLN A 46 -37.69 -6.98 7.18
C GLN A 46 -38.00 -6.14 8.42
N GLU A 47 -39.24 -5.65 8.49
CA GLU A 47 -40.06 -5.30 9.67
C GLU A 47 -39.44 -4.51 10.85
N SER A 48 -38.20 -4.04 10.75
CA SER A 48 -37.45 -3.46 11.86
C SER A 48 -36.99 -2.04 11.51
N LEU A 49 -37.37 -1.09 12.36
CA LEU A 49 -37.00 0.33 12.27
C LEU A 49 -35.53 0.61 12.64
N SER A 50 -34.72 -0.44 12.86
CA SER A 50 -33.37 -0.33 13.39
C SER A 50 -32.40 -1.29 12.70
N ILE A 51 -31.24 -0.77 12.29
CA ILE A 51 -30.12 -1.55 11.75
C ILE A 51 -28.99 -1.53 12.78
N SER A 52 -28.45 -2.70 13.14
CA SER A 52 -27.32 -2.83 14.07
C SER A 52 -26.00 -2.93 13.31
N LEU A 53 -25.07 -2.03 13.56
CA LEU A 53 -23.73 -2.00 12.93
C LEU A 53 -22.65 -2.14 13.99
N ASN A 54 -22.42 -3.37 14.43
CA ASN A 54 -21.55 -3.66 15.59
C ASN A 54 -20.05 -3.53 15.29
N GLN A 55 -19.67 -3.47 14.01
CA GLN A 55 -18.27 -3.38 13.59
C GLN A 55 -17.69 -1.96 13.68
N PHE A 56 -18.52 -0.92 13.88
CA PHE A 56 -18.08 0.47 13.87
C PHE A 56 -18.26 1.11 15.24
N ASN A 57 -17.27 1.90 15.63
CA ASN A 57 -17.33 2.66 16.87
C ASN A 57 -18.28 3.87 16.71
N LYS A 58 -18.97 4.20 17.80
CA LYS A 58 -20.03 5.22 17.85
C LYS A 58 -19.51 6.58 17.39
N LYS A 59 -18.30 6.98 17.82
CA LYS A 59 -17.73 8.30 17.52
C LYS A 59 -17.47 8.49 16.02
N GLU A 60 -16.90 7.48 15.36
CA GLU A 60 -16.63 7.52 13.93
C GLU A 60 -17.95 7.49 13.14
N MET A 61 -18.94 6.71 13.59
CA MET A 61 -20.28 6.69 12.99
C MET A 61 -20.99 8.06 13.11
N GLU A 62 -20.93 8.73 14.26
CA GLU A 62 -21.46 10.08 14.44
C GLU A 62 -20.81 11.09 13.49
N SER A 63 -19.50 10.95 13.25
CA SER A 63 -18.78 11.80 12.30
C SER A 63 -19.24 11.57 10.85
N ILE A 64 -19.48 10.32 10.48
CA ILE A 64 -19.98 9.93 9.15
C ILE A 64 -21.42 10.42 8.94
N LEU A 65 -22.28 10.27 9.94
CA LEU A 65 -23.64 10.79 9.90
C LEU A 65 -23.62 12.32 9.78
N SER A 66 -22.77 13.01 10.53
CA SER A 66 -22.59 14.46 10.42
C SER A 66 -22.17 14.86 9.00
N TYR A 67 -21.27 14.11 8.37
CA TYR A 67 -20.89 14.32 6.98
C TYR A 67 -22.07 14.12 6.01
N ILE A 68 -22.84 13.06 6.21
CA ILE A 68 -24.02 12.75 5.40
C ILE A 68 -25.04 13.90 5.43
N TYR A 69 -25.39 14.36 6.62
CA TYR A 69 -26.45 15.35 6.81
C TYR A 69 -25.99 16.78 6.50
N TYR A 70 -24.78 17.13 6.95
CA TYR A 70 -24.30 18.51 6.91
C TYR A 70 -23.26 18.75 5.81
N GLY A 71 -22.66 17.71 5.25
CA GLY A 71 -21.58 17.80 4.26
C GLY A 71 -20.19 18.01 4.86
N ASN A 72 -20.08 18.08 6.19
CA ASN A 72 -18.85 18.42 6.91
C ASN A 72 -18.40 17.28 7.82
N ILE A 73 -17.10 17.05 7.89
CA ILE A 73 -16.48 16.08 8.79
C ILE A 73 -15.30 16.73 9.53
N SER A 74 -15.24 16.53 10.84
CA SER A 74 -14.07 16.91 11.64
C SER A 74 -13.10 15.73 11.72
N PHE A 75 -11.82 16.02 11.54
CA PHE A 75 -10.75 15.03 11.64
C PHE A 75 -9.90 15.34 12.86
N GLU A 76 -10.27 14.77 14.00
CA GLU A 76 -9.60 15.08 15.27
C GLU A 76 -8.24 14.37 15.39
N ASN A 77 -8.15 13.07 15.05
CA ASN A 77 -6.93 12.24 15.24
C ASN A 77 -6.64 11.30 14.05
N GLN A 78 -5.36 10.89 13.90
CA GLN A 78 -4.87 10.03 12.81
C GLN A 78 -5.40 8.59 12.88
N GLU A 79 -5.52 8.00 14.07
CA GLU A 79 -6.02 6.62 14.25
C GLU A 79 -7.45 6.46 13.73
N ASN A 80 -8.24 7.54 13.79
CA ASN A 80 -9.62 7.57 13.34
C ASN A 80 -9.72 7.59 11.81
N LEU A 81 -8.68 8.01 11.09
CA LEU A 81 -8.76 8.19 9.63
C LEU A 81 -8.97 6.87 8.90
N LEU A 82 -8.34 5.78 9.34
CA LEU A 82 -8.48 4.48 8.68
C LEU A 82 -9.84 3.85 8.95
N GLN A 83 -10.39 4.02 10.16
CA GLN A 83 -11.77 3.60 10.47
C GLN A 83 -12.79 4.42 9.69
N LEU A 84 -12.61 5.74 9.61
CA LEU A 84 -13.45 6.59 8.77
C LEU A 84 -13.35 6.21 7.29
N LEU A 85 -12.16 5.81 6.82
CA LEU A 85 -11.98 5.29 5.46
C LEU A 85 -12.78 3.99 5.27
N GLU A 86 -12.68 3.04 6.21
CA GLU A 86 -13.44 1.79 6.18
C GLU A 86 -14.94 2.04 6.08
N ILE A 87 -15.45 2.92 6.95
CA ILE A 87 -16.87 3.29 6.98
C ILE A 87 -17.28 3.99 5.67
N SER A 88 -16.44 4.90 5.15
CA SER A 88 -16.72 5.57 3.88
C SER A 88 -16.77 4.60 2.70
N ILE A 89 -15.97 3.53 2.71
CA ILE A 89 -16.01 2.46 1.70
C ILE A 89 -17.28 1.64 1.87
N TYR A 90 -17.63 1.27 3.10
CA TYR A 90 -18.83 0.49 3.42
C TYR A 90 -20.11 1.19 2.94
N PHE A 91 -20.26 2.48 3.27
CA PHE A 91 -21.37 3.32 2.81
C PHE A 91 -21.16 3.91 1.42
N LYS A 92 -20.14 3.47 0.66
CA LYS A 92 -19.79 3.95 -0.68
C LYS A 92 -19.83 5.49 -0.84
N LEU A 93 -19.38 6.20 0.19
CA LEU A 93 -19.27 7.66 0.23
C LEU A 93 -18.00 8.08 -0.51
N ASN A 94 -17.99 7.97 -1.84
CA ASN A 94 -16.79 8.11 -2.67
C ASN A 94 -16.03 9.43 -2.46
N LEU A 95 -16.76 10.55 -2.34
CA LEU A 95 -16.15 11.86 -2.13
C LEU A 95 -15.49 11.96 -0.75
N LEU A 96 -16.12 11.37 0.28
CA LEU A 96 -15.53 11.31 1.60
C LEU A 96 -14.30 10.39 1.62
N LYS A 97 -14.39 9.22 0.97
CA LYS A 97 -13.29 8.29 0.79
C LYS A 97 -12.08 9.01 0.20
N GLU A 98 -12.24 9.77 -0.88
CA GLU A 98 -11.16 10.53 -1.52
C GLU A 98 -10.54 11.57 -0.58
N ILE A 99 -11.36 12.34 0.15
CA ILE A 99 -10.89 13.34 1.11
C ILE A 99 -10.07 12.68 2.22
N ILE A 100 -10.58 11.58 2.80
CA ILE A 100 -9.90 10.84 3.87
C ILE A 100 -8.60 10.22 3.34
N GLN A 101 -8.65 9.59 2.18
CA GLN A 101 -7.51 8.93 1.56
C GLN A 101 -6.38 9.92 1.28
N LYS A 102 -6.69 11.11 0.74
CA LYS A 102 -5.72 12.19 0.56
C LYS A 102 -5.11 12.64 1.89
N LYS A 103 -5.92 12.75 2.94
CA LYS A 103 -5.45 13.13 4.28
C LYS A 103 -4.54 12.07 4.89
N ILE A 104 -4.89 10.79 4.73
CA ILE A 104 -4.05 9.66 5.14
C ILE A 104 -2.70 9.74 4.42
N LEU A 105 -2.70 9.80 3.08
CA LEU A 105 -1.46 9.82 2.28
C LEU A 105 -0.50 10.96 2.68
N ASN A 106 -1.04 12.12 3.03
CA ASN A 106 -0.25 13.26 3.52
C ASN A 106 0.28 13.09 4.95
N SER A 107 -0.33 12.21 5.75
CA SER A 107 0.07 11.95 7.13
C SER A 107 1.10 10.83 7.30
N ILE A 108 1.27 9.98 6.28
CA ILE A 108 2.23 8.87 6.30
C ILE A 108 3.65 9.44 6.27
N ASN A 109 4.46 9.05 7.26
CA ASN A 109 5.84 9.48 7.44
C ASN A 109 6.70 8.33 8.01
N TYR A 110 7.99 8.59 8.25
CA TYR A 110 8.96 7.60 8.72
C TYR A 110 8.58 6.91 10.05
N SER A 111 7.87 7.60 10.94
CA SER A 111 7.51 7.05 12.26
C SER A 111 6.29 6.13 12.22
N ASN A 112 5.38 6.31 11.26
CA ASN A 112 4.05 5.67 11.28
C ASN A 112 3.75 4.77 10.06
N PHE A 113 4.62 4.70 9.05
CA PHE A 113 4.31 3.93 7.82
C PHE A 113 4.08 2.42 8.07
N PHE A 114 4.74 1.80 9.06
CA PHE A 114 4.47 0.40 9.40
C PHE A 114 3.08 0.21 10.00
N GLN A 115 2.64 1.15 10.84
CA GLN A 115 1.30 1.13 11.42
C GLN A 115 0.25 1.25 10.30
N PHE A 116 0.40 2.23 9.41
CA PHE A 116 -0.49 2.38 8.26
C PHE A 116 -0.48 1.14 7.35
N LEU A 117 0.69 0.57 7.05
CA LEU A 117 0.78 -0.63 6.23
C LEU A 117 0.02 -1.82 6.84
N PHE A 118 0.17 -2.05 8.15
CA PHE A 118 -0.50 -3.17 8.82
C PHE A 118 -2.01 -2.95 8.95
N GLN A 119 -2.44 -1.72 9.23
CA GLN A 119 -3.86 -1.40 9.33
C GLN A 119 -4.54 -1.40 7.94
N ASN A 120 -3.80 -1.10 6.87
CA ASN A 120 -4.32 -1.14 5.50
C ASN A 120 -4.65 -2.55 4.99
N ARG A 121 -4.25 -3.62 5.70
CA ARG A 121 -4.55 -5.01 5.33
C ARG A 121 -6.05 -5.29 5.20
N ASN A 122 -6.89 -4.60 5.97
CA ASN A 122 -8.34 -4.77 5.93
C ASN A 122 -8.99 -3.90 4.86
N LEU A 123 -8.35 -2.78 4.51
CA LEU A 123 -8.88 -1.77 3.59
C LEU A 123 -8.52 -2.06 2.13
N ASN A 124 -7.41 -2.77 1.90
CA ASN A 124 -6.88 -3.07 0.57
C ASN A 124 -6.69 -1.82 -0.31
N SER A 125 -6.32 -0.67 0.26
CA SER A 125 -6.00 0.52 -0.52
C SER A 125 -4.59 0.43 -1.11
N ASN A 126 -4.50 0.31 -2.43
CA ASN A 126 -3.24 0.22 -3.15
C ASN A 126 -2.39 1.50 -2.99
N GLU A 127 -3.01 2.67 -2.91
CA GLU A 127 -2.29 3.94 -2.81
C GLU A 127 -1.55 4.09 -1.48
N ILE A 128 -2.20 3.71 -0.38
CA ILE A 128 -1.59 3.69 0.96
C ILE A 128 -0.43 2.68 0.98
N GLU A 129 -0.64 1.50 0.38
CA GLU A 129 0.36 0.44 0.29
C GLU A 129 1.60 0.91 -0.51
N ILE A 130 1.39 1.52 -1.69
CA ILE A 130 2.44 2.10 -2.51
C ILE A 130 3.23 3.15 -1.74
N LYS A 131 2.54 4.08 -1.05
CA LYS A 131 3.21 5.13 -0.27
C LYS A 131 4.05 4.56 0.87
N CYS A 132 3.57 3.52 1.54
CA CYS A 132 4.34 2.83 2.57
C CYS A 132 5.56 2.10 1.96
N PHE A 133 5.42 1.45 0.81
CA PHE A 133 6.54 0.80 0.11
C PHE A 133 7.60 1.80 -0.37
N GLU A 134 7.21 2.99 -0.80
CA GLU A 134 8.15 4.08 -1.10
C GLU A 134 9.02 4.41 0.10
N LEU A 135 8.41 4.61 1.27
CA LEU A 135 9.13 4.95 2.50
C LEU A 135 10.01 3.79 2.99
N ILE A 136 9.52 2.55 2.88
CA ILE A 136 10.31 1.36 3.19
C ILE A 136 11.55 1.31 2.29
N ASN A 137 11.37 1.59 1.00
CA ASN A 137 12.47 1.53 0.07
C ASN A 137 13.50 2.64 0.31
N GLN A 138 13.05 3.89 0.44
CA GLN A 138 13.91 5.05 0.68
C GLN A 138 14.76 4.90 1.94
N ASN A 139 14.23 4.23 2.96
CA ASN A 139 14.90 4.07 4.25
C ASN A 139 15.39 2.63 4.49
N PHE A 140 15.45 1.80 3.45
CA PHE A 140 15.68 0.35 3.59
C PHE A 140 16.94 0.01 4.38
N SER A 141 18.04 0.73 4.12
CA SER A 141 19.33 0.53 4.80
C SER A 141 19.25 0.73 6.32
N GLN A 142 18.37 1.62 6.78
CA GLN A 142 18.16 1.92 8.20
C GLN A 142 17.19 0.93 8.86
N ILE A 143 16.18 0.46 8.12
CA ILE A 143 15.10 -0.38 8.66
C ILE A 143 15.26 -1.88 8.37
N GLN A 144 16.29 -2.31 7.65
CA GLN A 144 16.48 -3.72 7.24
C GLN A 144 16.52 -4.72 8.41
N ASN A 145 16.88 -4.26 9.61
CA ASN A 145 16.91 -5.06 10.83
C ASN A 145 15.70 -4.82 11.75
N ASN A 146 14.75 -3.98 11.35
CA ASN A 146 13.57 -3.64 12.13
C ASN A 146 12.62 -4.84 12.23
N GLU A 147 12.11 -5.10 13.44
CA GLU A 147 11.19 -6.21 13.69
C GLU A 147 9.90 -6.15 12.87
N ASN A 148 9.39 -4.94 12.62
CA ASN A 148 8.17 -4.73 11.85
C ASN A 148 8.33 -5.22 10.41
N LEU A 149 9.52 -5.06 9.81
CA LEU A 149 9.81 -5.57 8.48
C LEU A 149 9.76 -7.11 8.43
N PHE A 150 10.10 -7.78 9.54
CA PHE A 150 9.94 -9.23 9.70
C PHE A 150 8.53 -9.70 10.02
N ASN A 151 7.61 -8.78 10.29
CA ASN A 151 6.19 -9.06 10.52
C ASN A 151 5.34 -8.92 9.25
N LEU A 152 5.96 -8.57 8.12
CA LEU A 152 5.33 -8.64 6.81
C LEU A 152 4.95 -10.09 6.47
N THR A 153 3.81 -10.22 5.81
CA THR A 153 3.27 -11.45 5.23
C THR A 153 4.03 -11.82 3.95
N LYS A 154 3.75 -13.01 3.43
CA LYS A 154 4.39 -13.45 2.17
C LYS A 154 3.90 -12.58 1.02
N GLU A 155 2.60 -12.29 1.02
CA GLU A 155 1.88 -11.53 0.02
C GLU A 155 2.43 -10.10 -0.06
N GLU A 156 2.62 -9.43 1.09
CA GLU A 156 3.22 -8.09 1.15
C GLU A 156 4.65 -8.05 0.62
N ILE A 157 5.48 -9.07 0.91
CA ILE A 157 6.84 -9.12 0.36
C ILE A 157 6.82 -9.33 -1.16
N ILE A 158 5.92 -10.17 -1.68
CA ILE A 158 5.76 -10.34 -3.12
C ILE A 158 5.41 -8.99 -3.76
N LYS A 159 4.39 -8.29 -3.22
CA LYS A 159 3.99 -6.98 -3.70
C LYS A 159 5.14 -5.96 -3.61
N PHE A 160 5.91 -5.98 -2.53
CA PHE A 160 7.06 -5.08 -2.38
C PHE A 160 8.16 -5.36 -3.42
N ILE A 161 8.41 -6.63 -3.75
CA ILE A 161 9.35 -7.02 -4.81
C ILE A 161 8.83 -6.54 -6.18
N GLN A 162 7.55 -6.74 -6.47
CA GLN A 162 6.92 -6.28 -7.71
C GLN A 162 6.99 -4.75 -7.84
N PHE A 163 6.64 -4.03 -6.78
CA PHE A 163 6.76 -2.57 -6.71
C PHE A 163 8.17 -2.08 -7.09
N LYS A 164 9.22 -2.72 -6.55
CA LYS A 164 10.61 -2.40 -6.89
C LYS A 164 10.95 -2.66 -8.35
N GLN A 165 10.41 -3.72 -8.93
CA GLN A 165 10.61 -4.07 -10.33
C GLN A 165 9.93 -3.10 -11.28
N GLU A 166 8.70 -2.70 -10.96
CA GLU A 166 7.96 -1.68 -11.70
C GLU A 166 8.73 -0.35 -11.73
N LYS A 167 9.36 0.01 -10.61
CA LYS A 167 10.26 1.18 -10.51
C LYS A 167 11.65 0.95 -11.12
N LYS A 168 11.91 -0.22 -11.69
CA LYS A 168 13.20 -0.63 -12.30
C LYS A 168 14.38 -0.44 -11.36
N GLU A 169 14.18 -0.62 -10.06
CA GLU A 169 15.24 -0.48 -9.07
C GLU A 169 16.16 -1.71 -9.07
N ILE A 170 17.44 -1.46 -8.83
CA ILE A 170 18.44 -2.51 -8.71
C ILE A 170 18.40 -3.07 -7.28
N PHE A 171 18.18 -4.37 -7.16
CA PHE A 171 18.23 -5.08 -5.89
C PHE A 171 19.68 -5.23 -5.43
N GLN A 172 19.96 -4.62 -4.28
CA GLN A 172 21.24 -4.69 -3.60
C GLN A 172 21.39 -5.99 -2.81
N PHE A 173 22.63 -6.39 -2.52
CA PHE A 173 22.93 -7.59 -1.72
C PHE A 173 22.21 -7.61 -0.35
N ASP A 174 22.12 -6.46 0.32
CA ASP A 174 21.48 -6.30 1.63
C ASP A 174 19.99 -6.69 1.59
N PHE A 175 19.30 -6.42 0.47
CA PHE A 175 17.91 -6.84 0.28
C PHE A 175 17.77 -8.37 0.24
N PHE A 176 18.70 -9.05 -0.43
CA PHE A 176 18.70 -10.51 -0.46
C PHE A 176 19.08 -11.13 0.89
N GLN A 177 19.98 -10.50 1.65
CA GLN A 177 20.25 -10.89 3.02
C GLN A 177 18.99 -10.75 3.89
N PHE A 178 18.29 -9.63 3.78
CA PHE A 178 17.00 -9.43 4.43
C PHE A 178 16.01 -10.55 4.07
N LEU A 179 15.80 -10.86 2.79
CA LEU A 179 14.89 -11.94 2.38
C LEU A 179 15.28 -13.29 2.99
N ASN A 180 16.57 -13.62 3.01
CA ASN A 180 17.06 -14.86 3.63
C ASN A 180 16.77 -14.88 5.14
N ASN A 181 17.01 -13.76 5.83
CA ASN A 181 16.74 -13.61 7.25
C ASN A 181 15.24 -13.67 7.57
N TRP A 182 14.40 -13.08 6.72
CA TRP A 182 12.94 -13.15 6.84
C TRP A 182 12.45 -14.59 6.71
N ILE A 183 12.92 -15.33 5.71
CA ILE A 183 12.56 -16.74 5.53
C ILE A 183 13.03 -17.58 6.72
N LYS A 184 14.22 -17.32 7.27
CA LYS A 184 14.71 -17.99 8.49
C LYS A 184 13.79 -17.71 9.69
N LYS A 185 13.46 -16.45 9.98
CA LYS A 185 12.60 -16.07 11.13
C LYS A 185 11.19 -16.63 10.96
N ARG A 186 10.63 -16.64 9.74
CA ARG A 186 9.34 -17.27 9.43
C ARG A 186 9.35 -18.78 9.69
N ASN A 187 10.40 -19.48 9.27
CA ASN A 187 10.54 -20.92 9.50
C ASN A 187 10.75 -21.29 10.97
N GLN A 188 11.38 -20.40 11.77
CA GLN A 188 11.47 -20.57 13.22
C GLN A 188 10.10 -20.46 13.89
N ARG A 189 9.20 -19.60 13.40
CA ARG A 189 7.82 -19.47 13.89
C ARG A 189 6.98 -20.73 13.64
N LEU A 190 7.31 -21.55 12.65
CA LEU A 190 6.67 -22.85 12.37
C LEU A 190 7.11 -23.97 13.35
N LYS A 191 7.01 -23.72 14.67
CA LYS A 191 7.30 -24.71 15.72
C LYS A 191 6.47 -25.98 15.49
N GLY A 192 7.08 -27.16 15.61
CA GLY A 192 6.41 -28.47 15.48
C GLY A 192 6.46 -29.17 14.12
N LYS A 193 6.87 -28.50 13.02
CA LYS A 193 7.00 -29.16 11.70
C LYS A 193 8.36 -29.84 11.52
N LYS A 194 8.37 -31.05 10.93
CA LYS A 194 9.58 -31.82 10.56
C LYS A 194 10.58 -30.95 9.77
N TYR A 195 11.87 -31.18 9.96
CA TYR A 195 12.97 -30.44 9.31
C TYR A 195 12.81 -30.36 7.78
N GLU A 196 12.40 -31.45 7.14
CA GLU A 196 12.16 -31.53 5.69
C GLU A 196 11.07 -30.56 5.22
N HIS A 197 9.98 -30.41 5.98
CA HIS A 197 8.91 -29.48 5.64
C HIS A 197 9.41 -28.02 5.71
N LYS A 198 10.22 -27.67 6.70
CA LYS A 198 10.83 -26.33 6.81
C LYS A 198 11.80 -26.05 5.66
N MET A 199 12.57 -27.06 5.25
CA MET A 199 13.51 -26.94 4.14
C MET A 199 12.79 -26.82 2.78
N ASN A 200 11.71 -27.57 2.57
CA ASN A 200 10.90 -27.48 1.34
C ASN A 200 10.15 -26.14 1.25
N GLU A 201 9.59 -25.64 2.35
CA GLU A 201 8.99 -24.28 2.37
C GLU A 201 10.02 -23.20 2.10
N LYS A 202 11.21 -23.30 2.69
CA LYS A 202 12.33 -22.40 2.36
C LYS A 202 12.59 -22.40 0.86
N LYS A 203 12.82 -23.57 0.25
CA LYS A 203 13.07 -23.70 -1.19
C LYS A 203 11.94 -23.11 -2.03
N ARG A 204 10.67 -23.35 -1.66
CA ARG A 204 9.49 -22.83 -2.35
C ARG A 204 9.41 -21.30 -2.30
N LEU A 205 9.62 -20.70 -1.12
CA LEU A 205 9.62 -19.24 -0.96
C LEU A 205 10.77 -18.61 -1.74
N PHE A 206 11.97 -19.18 -1.64
CA PHE A 206 13.11 -18.76 -2.45
C PHE A 206 12.76 -18.81 -3.94
N HIS A 207 12.27 -19.94 -4.46
CA HIS A 207 11.89 -20.05 -5.86
C HIS A 207 10.82 -19.01 -6.26
N SER A 208 9.81 -18.79 -5.41
CA SER A 208 8.71 -17.84 -5.65
C SER A 208 9.18 -16.39 -5.71
N PHE A 209 10.11 -15.98 -4.86
CA PHE A 209 10.66 -14.62 -4.91
C PHE A 209 11.63 -14.48 -6.09
N PHE A 210 12.45 -15.51 -6.31
CA PHE A 210 13.48 -15.48 -7.33
C PHE A 210 12.94 -15.59 -8.76
N SER A 211 11.75 -16.17 -8.96
CA SER A 211 11.06 -16.11 -10.24
C SER A 211 10.59 -14.70 -10.60
N LEU A 212 10.48 -13.80 -9.62
CA LEU A 212 10.06 -12.43 -9.87
C LEU A 212 11.22 -11.59 -10.41
N PHE A 213 12.47 -11.82 -10.02
CA PHE A 213 13.58 -10.94 -10.43
C PHE A 213 13.96 -11.10 -11.90
N ASP A 214 14.06 -9.96 -12.60
CA ASP A 214 14.63 -9.90 -13.94
C ASP A 214 16.16 -9.99 -13.93
N LYS A 215 16.72 -10.38 -15.08
CA LYS A 215 18.17 -10.63 -15.25
C LYS A 215 19.04 -9.42 -14.94
N ASP A 216 18.49 -8.22 -15.12
CA ASP A 216 19.18 -6.94 -15.03
C ASP A 216 18.93 -6.24 -13.69
N SER A 217 18.05 -6.78 -12.85
CA SER A 217 17.72 -6.19 -11.56
C SER A 217 18.77 -6.48 -10.48
N ILE A 218 19.83 -7.23 -10.76
CA ILE A 218 20.90 -7.56 -9.80
C ILE A 218 22.26 -7.19 -10.38
N SER A 219 22.95 -6.28 -9.69
CA SER A 219 24.32 -5.88 -10.06
C SER A 219 25.26 -7.10 -10.14
N LYS A 220 26.31 -7.01 -10.97
CA LYS A 220 27.29 -8.11 -11.10
C LYS A 220 28.02 -8.36 -9.78
N GLN A 221 28.40 -7.29 -9.07
CA GLN A 221 29.08 -7.36 -7.78
C GLN A 221 28.21 -8.05 -6.71
N ASP A 222 26.94 -7.67 -6.61
CA ASP A 222 26.01 -8.28 -5.64
C ASP A 222 25.73 -9.74 -5.97
N PHE A 223 25.65 -10.07 -7.27
CA PHE A 223 25.49 -11.46 -7.68
C PHE A 223 26.66 -12.35 -7.27
N ASP A 224 27.89 -11.87 -7.38
CA ASP A 224 29.07 -12.63 -6.97
C ASP A 224 29.16 -12.75 -5.45
N LYS A 225 28.74 -11.73 -4.69
CA LYS A 225 28.54 -11.83 -3.23
C LYS A 225 27.50 -12.90 -2.88
N LEU A 226 26.36 -12.95 -3.57
CA LEU A 226 25.33 -13.98 -3.31
C LEU A 226 25.84 -15.41 -3.49
N LYS A 227 26.72 -15.64 -4.47
CA LYS A 227 27.38 -16.95 -4.66
C LYS A 227 28.25 -17.32 -3.48
N GLN A 228 29.06 -16.37 -2.99
CA GLN A 228 29.98 -16.57 -1.88
C GLN A 228 29.24 -16.90 -0.58
N PHE A 229 28.10 -16.25 -0.32
CA PHE A 229 27.31 -16.45 0.91
C PHE A 229 26.41 -17.68 0.88
N GLN A 230 26.50 -18.54 -0.15
CA GLN A 230 25.63 -19.72 -0.34
C GLN A 230 24.14 -19.40 -0.14
N ILE A 231 23.73 -18.16 -0.43
CA ILE A 231 22.31 -17.80 -0.35
C ILE A 231 21.63 -18.63 -1.44
N PHE A 232 20.55 -19.32 -1.05
CA PHE A 232 19.91 -20.34 -1.88
C PHE A 232 19.33 -19.71 -3.15
N LEU A 233 20.16 -19.59 -4.18
CA LEU A 233 19.77 -19.12 -5.49
C LEU A 233 19.27 -20.33 -6.29
N PRO A 234 18.04 -20.30 -6.84
CA PRO A 234 17.58 -21.33 -7.74
C PRO A 234 18.57 -21.51 -8.91
N LYS A 235 18.84 -22.77 -9.28
CA LYS A 235 19.71 -23.11 -10.44
C LYS A 235 19.32 -22.36 -11.72
N SER A 236 18.03 -22.01 -11.87
CA SER A 236 17.50 -21.24 -13.00
C SER A 236 18.15 -19.87 -13.16
N ILE A 237 18.53 -19.19 -12.07
CA ILE A 237 19.21 -17.89 -12.13
C ILE A 237 20.67 -18.05 -12.50
N PHE A 238 21.34 -19.06 -11.93
CA PHE A 238 22.72 -19.40 -12.27
C PHE A 238 22.88 -19.70 -13.76
N ILE A 239 22.03 -20.56 -14.30
CA ILE A 239 22.06 -20.97 -15.72
C ILE A 239 21.72 -19.78 -16.62
N LYS A 240 20.71 -18.97 -16.27
CA LYS A 240 20.29 -17.82 -17.08
C LYS A 240 21.35 -16.70 -17.14
N LYS A 241 22.09 -16.43 -16.05
CA LYS A 241 23.14 -15.40 -16.03
C LYS A 241 24.44 -15.88 -16.68
N GLN A 242 24.81 -17.15 -16.53
CA GLN A 242 25.95 -17.74 -17.26
C GLN A 242 25.75 -17.66 -18.77
N LYS A 243 24.54 -17.95 -19.28
CA LYS A 243 24.22 -17.80 -20.70
C LYS A 243 24.36 -16.36 -21.21
N LYS A 244 23.92 -15.36 -20.44
CA LYS A 244 24.06 -13.92 -20.81
C LYS A 244 25.53 -13.49 -20.83
N LEU A 245 26.31 -13.83 -19.79
CA LEU A 245 27.75 -13.54 -19.74
C LEU A 245 28.55 -14.18 -20.89
N ILE A 246 28.14 -15.37 -21.35
CA ILE A 246 28.74 -16.04 -22.51
C ILE A 246 28.35 -15.33 -23.82
N GLN A 247 27.11 -14.85 -23.93
CA GLN A 247 26.62 -14.10 -25.09
C GLN A 247 27.34 -12.74 -25.22
N ASP A 248 27.45 -11.99 -24.13
CA ASP A 248 28.10 -10.68 -24.12
C ASP A 248 29.60 -10.79 -24.47
N LYS A 249 30.29 -11.83 -23.97
CA LYS A 249 31.68 -12.15 -24.35
C LYS A 249 31.84 -12.60 -25.80
N LYS A 250 30.81 -13.20 -26.41
CA LYS A 250 30.82 -13.57 -27.82
C LYS A 250 30.60 -12.36 -28.73
N ASN A 251 29.78 -11.41 -28.30
CA ASN A 251 29.52 -10.18 -29.04
C ASN A 251 30.75 -9.24 -29.01
N SER A 252 31.41 -9.10 -27.85
CA SER A 252 32.64 -8.29 -27.72
C SER A 252 33.86 -8.85 -28.45
N ARG A 253 33.80 -10.09 -28.96
CA ARG A 253 34.83 -10.73 -29.79
C ARG A 253 34.55 -10.64 -31.29
N LYS A 254 33.37 -10.17 -31.67
CA LYS A 254 32.98 -9.96 -33.08
C LYS A 254 33.10 -8.50 -33.51
N GLU A 255 33.29 -7.59 -32.56
CA GLU A 255 33.45 -6.14 -32.78
C GLU A 255 34.93 -5.68 -32.73
N ASN A 256 35.86 -6.60 -32.46
CA ASN A 256 37.31 -6.43 -32.61
C ASN A 256 37.81 -7.34 -33.74
#